data_AF-A0A3D5APJ1-F1
#
_entry.id   AF-A0A3D5APJ1-F1
#
_cell.length_a   1.000
_cell.length_b   1.000
_cell.length_c   1.000
_cell.angle_alpha   90.00
_cell.angle_beta   90.00
_cell.angle_gamma   90.00
#
_symmetry.space_group_name_H-M   'P 1'
#
loop_
_entity.id
_entity.type
_entity.pdbx_description
1 polymer ?
#
loop_
_entity_poly.entity_id
_entity_poly.type
_entity_poly.pdbx_seq_one_letter_code
_entity_poly.pdbx_strand_id
1 'polypeptide(L)'
;MPEMLKFAGRQLPIFSRAHKTCDTVEKLGSVRELDRAVHLEGARCDGSAHGGCQAGCLLFWREEWLEGPGLATADAVNDPPLATVETLTERTQNGDLYHCQATAMKQASRPLPALRFGQYVTDVKSRNVKPLTLLKGLLITFFNIFQWQSRKRLPRKIVLFGGRTYPFYKGTGTGKRVPAGEVQPGDLVEVRSKREIMSTLNPDNRNGGMLFDGEMLPFCGQRARVERKIDKIIDEPTGKMLKLHDCLVLEDVICQGTYHRFCPRGGLPYWREAWLQKVDEAS
;
A
#
# COMPACT_ATOMS: atom_id res chain seq x y z
N MET A 1 9.08 0.34 17.45
CA MET A 1 9.47 1.67 16.92
C MET A 1 8.92 2.71 17.88
N PRO A 2 9.66 3.78 18.20
CA PRO A 2 9.22 4.82 19.13
C PRO A 2 7.85 5.43 18.78
N GLU A 3 7.53 5.60 17.49
CA GLU A 3 6.25 6.15 17.01
C GLU A 3 5.02 5.34 17.42
N MET A 4 5.20 4.07 17.81
CA MET A 4 4.10 3.23 18.29
C MET A 4 3.67 3.64 19.70
N LEU A 5 4.57 4.19 20.52
CA LEU A 5 4.32 4.49 21.94
C LEU A 5 3.22 5.51 22.15
N LYS A 6 3.01 6.44 21.19
CA LYS A 6 1.93 7.43 21.28
C LYS A 6 0.52 6.82 21.29
N PHE A 7 0.39 5.56 20.85
CA PHE A 7 -0.87 4.82 20.87
C PHE A 7 -1.02 3.90 22.10
N ALA A 8 0.01 3.77 22.94
CA ALA A 8 -0.08 2.95 24.16
C ALA A 8 -1.20 3.47 25.07
N GLY A 9 -2.00 2.55 25.62
CA GLY A 9 -3.15 2.87 26.46
C GLY A 9 -4.38 3.44 25.73
N ARG A 10 -4.33 3.60 24.40
CA ARG A 10 -5.50 4.05 23.60
C ARG A 10 -6.33 2.87 23.13
N GLN A 11 -7.64 3.10 23.05
CA GLN A 11 -8.57 2.17 22.41
C GLN A 11 -8.73 2.56 20.94
N LEU A 12 -8.41 1.63 20.04
CA LEU A 12 -8.51 1.81 18.60
C LEU A 12 -9.21 0.61 17.97
N PRO A 13 -10.12 0.80 17.00
CA PRO A 13 -10.70 -0.29 16.24
C PRO A 13 -9.62 -1.08 15.47
N ILE A 14 -9.81 -2.40 15.39
CA ILE A 14 -9.04 -3.22 14.46
C ILE A 14 -9.51 -2.87 13.04
N PHE A 15 -8.62 -2.26 12.26
CA PHE A 15 -8.85 -1.94 10.86
C PHE A 15 -8.86 -3.21 10.00
N SER A 16 -7.87 -4.09 10.20
CA SER A 16 -7.79 -5.36 9.48
C SER A 16 -6.86 -6.36 10.19
N ARG A 17 -7.05 -7.66 9.93
CA ARG A 17 -6.06 -8.67 10.31
C ARG A 17 -4.92 -8.70 9.30
N ALA A 18 -3.72 -8.35 9.72
CA ALA A 18 -2.52 -8.27 8.89
C ALA A 18 -1.87 -9.65 8.66
N HIS A 19 -2.67 -10.68 8.41
CA HIS A 19 -2.21 -12.07 8.22
C HIS A 19 -1.41 -12.28 6.92
N LYS A 20 -1.42 -11.28 6.03
CA LYS A 20 -0.56 -11.20 4.86
C LYS A 20 -0.29 -9.75 4.47
N THR A 21 0.71 -9.53 3.63
CA THR A 21 1.13 -8.20 3.14
C THR A 21 1.86 -8.32 1.80
N CYS A 22 1.88 -7.25 1.01
CA CYS A 22 2.74 -7.15 -0.18
C CYS A 22 4.22 -7.26 0.21
N ASP A 23 5.00 -7.94 -0.63
CA ASP A 23 6.45 -7.90 -0.56
C ASP A 23 6.97 -6.68 -1.31
N THR A 24 7.27 -5.63 -0.55
CA THR A 24 7.75 -4.37 -1.11
C THR A 24 9.29 -4.26 -1.08
N VAL A 25 9.96 -5.24 -0.47
CA VAL A 25 11.42 -5.34 -0.37
C VAL A 25 11.98 -6.04 -1.61
N GLU A 26 11.41 -7.17 -2.04
CA GLU A 26 11.88 -7.86 -3.23
C GLU A 26 11.26 -7.32 -4.53
N LYS A 27 10.17 -6.54 -4.43
CA LYS A 27 9.46 -5.90 -5.56
C LYS A 27 9.02 -6.90 -6.65
N LEU A 28 8.82 -8.18 -6.30
CA LEU A 28 8.42 -9.26 -7.21
C LEU A 28 6.90 -9.38 -7.43
N GLY A 29 6.11 -8.48 -6.85
CA GLY A 29 4.65 -8.63 -6.81
C GLY A 29 4.21 -9.87 -6.01
N SER A 30 5.06 -10.35 -5.11
CA SER A 30 4.79 -11.43 -4.16
C SER A 30 4.03 -10.89 -2.93
N VAL A 31 3.37 -11.79 -2.19
CA VAL A 31 2.77 -11.51 -0.88
C VAL A 31 3.46 -12.39 0.13
N ARG A 32 3.50 -11.93 1.36
CA ARG A 32 4.13 -12.59 2.49
C ARG A 32 3.08 -12.79 3.57
N GLU A 33 3.24 -13.86 4.33
CA GLU A 33 2.38 -14.22 5.45
C GLU A 33 3.03 -13.76 6.75
N LEU A 34 2.18 -13.20 7.61
CA LEU A 34 2.52 -12.69 8.92
C LEU A 34 1.59 -13.37 9.92
N ASP A 35 2.15 -13.86 11.02
CA ASP A 35 1.36 -14.52 12.05
C ASP A 35 1.02 -13.53 13.17
N ARG A 36 -0.23 -13.59 13.65
CA ARG A 36 -0.73 -12.82 14.81
C ARG A 36 -0.46 -11.32 14.73
N ALA A 37 -0.75 -10.73 13.57
CA ALA A 37 -0.59 -9.29 13.34
C ALA A 37 -1.91 -8.64 12.92
N VAL A 38 -2.13 -7.40 13.36
CA VAL A 38 -3.27 -6.57 12.98
C VAL A 38 -2.82 -5.16 12.60
N HIS A 39 -3.67 -4.47 11.85
CA HIS A 39 -3.62 -3.02 11.66
C HIS A 39 -4.73 -2.39 12.49
N LEU A 40 -4.41 -1.29 13.17
CA LEU A 40 -5.37 -0.49 13.93
C LEU A 40 -5.74 0.76 13.13
N GLU A 41 -7.00 1.19 13.25
CA GLU A 41 -7.51 2.34 12.52
C GLU A 41 -6.77 3.62 12.91
N GLY A 42 -6.34 4.40 11.91
CA GLY A 42 -5.56 5.63 12.11
C GLY A 42 -4.14 5.45 12.66
N ALA A 43 -3.72 4.23 13.04
CA ALA A 43 -2.41 3.97 13.63
C ALA A 43 -1.29 3.94 12.58
N ARG A 44 -0.99 5.12 12.00
CA ARG A 44 0.06 5.31 11.00
C ARG A 44 1.33 5.88 11.61
N CYS A 45 2.47 5.43 11.08
CA CYS A 45 3.78 5.99 11.40
C CYS A 45 3.87 7.44 10.90
N ASP A 46 4.34 8.36 11.74
CA ASP A 46 4.58 9.76 11.38
C ASP A 46 6.03 10.04 10.93
N GLY A 47 6.91 9.04 11.05
CA GLY A 47 8.31 9.12 10.63
C GLY A 47 9.19 10.00 11.52
N SER A 48 8.69 10.44 12.68
CA SER A 48 9.43 11.33 13.60
C SER A 48 10.75 10.73 14.08
N ALA A 49 10.86 9.41 14.22
CA ALA A 49 12.10 8.70 14.54
C ALA A 49 12.78 8.09 13.31
N HIS A 50 12.36 8.43 12.08
CA HIS A 50 12.87 7.86 10.83
C HIS A 50 13.23 8.95 9.80
N GLY A 51 13.95 9.98 10.24
CA GLY A 51 14.42 11.07 9.37
C GLY A 51 13.29 11.91 8.75
N GLY A 52 12.08 11.85 9.34
CA GLY A 52 10.88 12.49 8.81
C GLY A 52 10.30 11.79 7.59
N CYS A 53 10.46 10.47 7.43
CA CYS A 53 9.83 9.70 6.36
C CYS A 53 8.30 9.91 6.32
N GLN A 54 7.73 10.31 5.18
CA GLN A 54 6.31 10.69 5.07
C GLN A 54 5.41 9.58 4.52
N ALA A 55 5.90 8.34 4.46
CA ALA A 55 5.17 7.23 3.85
C ALA A 55 3.82 6.94 4.53
N GLY A 56 3.66 7.29 5.82
CA GLY A 56 2.38 7.13 6.52
C GLY A 56 1.92 5.67 6.61
N CYS A 57 2.87 4.72 6.69
CA CYS A 57 2.56 3.30 6.74
C CYS A 57 1.66 2.98 7.95
N LEU A 58 0.61 2.18 7.73
CA LEU A 58 -0.10 1.54 8.84
C LEU A 58 0.88 0.66 9.61
N LEU A 59 0.86 0.81 10.93
CA LEU A 59 1.71 0.06 11.83
C LEU A 59 1.22 -1.39 11.93
N PHE A 60 2.16 -2.32 11.98
CA PHE A 60 1.90 -3.72 12.31
C PHE A 60 1.92 -3.87 13.82
N TRP A 61 0.81 -4.34 14.39
CA TRP A 61 0.67 -4.62 15.81
C TRP A 61 0.59 -6.12 16.01
N ARG A 62 1.38 -6.65 16.94
CA ARG A 62 1.26 -8.05 17.33
C ARG A 62 0.04 -8.20 18.24
N GLU A 63 -0.77 -9.24 18.02
CA GLU A 63 -1.98 -9.48 18.81
C GLU A 63 -1.67 -9.65 20.30
N GLU A 64 -0.49 -10.19 20.65
CA GLU A 64 -0.02 -10.31 22.03
C GLU A 64 0.32 -8.98 22.73
N TRP A 65 0.37 -7.85 22.01
CA TRP A 65 0.62 -6.52 22.59
C TRP A 65 -0.68 -5.77 22.89
N LEU A 66 -1.82 -6.34 22.54
CA LEU A 66 -3.11 -5.67 22.56
C LEU A 66 -4.02 -6.31 23.60
N GLU A 67 -4.81 -5.47 24.26
CA GLU A 67 -5.86 -5.89 25.18
C GLU A 67 -7.22 -5.67 24.53
N GLY A 68 -8.13 -6.63 24.64
CA GLY A 68 -9.48 -6.48 24.11
C GLY A 68 -10.27 -7.78 24.04
N PRO A 69 -11.56 -7.71 23.69
CA PRO A 69 -12.43 -8.87 23.60
C PRO A 69 -11.88 -9.95 22.65
N GLY A 70 -11.65 -11.15 23.16
CA GLY A 70 -11.12 -12.28 22.38
C GLY A 70 -9.62 -12.26 22.13
N LEU A 71 -8.88 -11.31 22.71
CA LEU A 71 -7.42 -11.35 22.81
C LEU A 71 -7.02 -11.98 24.14
N ALA A 72 -5.92 -12.72 24.15
CA ALA A 72 -5.35 -13.23 25.40
C ALA A 72 -4.87 -12.03 26.22
N THR A 73 -5.33 -11.93 27.47
CA THR A 73 -4.77 -10.98 28.42
C THR A 73 -3.33 -11.40 28.71
N ALA A 74 -2.38 -10.51 28.41
CA ALA A 74 -1.02 -10.70 28.89
C ALA A 74 -1.04 -10.61 30.42
N ASP A 75 -0.37 -11.54 31.09
CA ASP A 75 -0.12 -11.40 32.53
C ASP A 75 0.70 -10.11 32.77
N ALA A 76 0.46 -9.46 33.91
CA ALA A 76 1.24 -8.29 34.30
C ALA A 76 2.73 -8.68 34.38
N VAL A 77 3.50 -8.24 33.38
CA VAL A 77 4.95 -8.48 33.34
C VAL A 77 5.61 -7.50 34.31
N ASN A 78 6.11 -8.02 35.44
CA ASN A 78 6.86 -7.24 36.44
C ASN A 78 8.36 -7.14 36.10
N ASP A 79 8.79 -7.66 34.95
CA ASP A 79 10.18 -7.58 34.52
C ASP A 79 10.58 -6.14 34.16
N PRO A 80 11.84 -5.74 34.41
CA PRO A 80 12.33 -4.44 33.98
C PRO A 80 12.27 -4.32 32.46
N PRO A 81 12.02 -3.10 31.93
CA PRO A 81 11.90 -2.89 30.49
C PRO A 81 13.21 -3.26 29.78
N LEU A 82 13.10 -4.10 28.74
CA LEU A 82 14.24 -4.54 27.93
C LEU A 82 14.81 -3.45 27.00
N ALA A 83 14.11 -2.32 26.87
CA ALA A 83 14.52 -1.20 26.02
C ALA A 83 13.94 0.12 26.55
N THR A 84 14.69 1.21 26.36
CA THR A 84 14.22 2.59 26.56
C THR A 84 13.87 3.25 25.22
N VAL A 85 13.20 4.42 25.26
CA VAL A 85 12.87 5.18 24.05
C VAL A 85 14.14 5.57 23.28
N GLU A 86 15.21 5.90 23.99
CA GLU A 86 16.51 6.25 23.43
C GLU A 86 17.10 5.05 22.68
N THR A 87 17.19 3.88 23.33
CA THR A 87 17.72 2.66 22.69
C THR A 87 16.88 2.20 21.50
N LEU A 88 15.56 2.43 21.53
CA LEU A 88 14.68 2.13 20.40
C LEU A 88 14.90 3.11 19.24
N THR A 89 15.16 4.37 19.54
CA THR A 89 15.44 5.43 18.56
C THR A 89 16.80 5.22 17.91
N GLU A 90 17.83 4.87 18.67
CA GLU A 90 19.15 4.52 18.12
C GLU A 90 19.10 3.35 17.14
N ARG A 91 18.15 2.43 17.31
CA ARG A 91 17.96 1.28 16.40
C ARG A 91 17.20 1.62 15.11
N THR A 92 16.58 2.80 15.00
CA THR A 92 15.87 3.18 13.77
C THR A 92 16.80 3.67 12.67
N GLN A 93 18.06 3.97 12.99
CA GLN A 93 19.01 4.53 12.03
C GLN A 93 20.46 4.08 12.30
N ASN A 94 21.17 3.70 11.24
CA ASN A 94 22.60 3.46 11.25
C ASN A 94 23.25 4.24 10.10
N GLY A 95 23.88 5.38 10.43
CA GLY A 95 24.36 6.32 9.41
C GLY A 95 23.21 6.82 8.53
N ASP A 96 23.29 6.60 7.23
CA ASP A 96 22.24 6.98 6.26
C ASP A 96 21.18 5.89 6.02
N LEU A 97 21.27 4.77 6.74
CA LEU A 97 20.35 3.64 6.61
C LEU A 97 19.29 3.70 7.72
N TYR A 98 18.03 3.64 7.33
CA TYR A 98 16.89 3.59 8.24
C TYR A 98 16.34 2.18 8.35
N HIS A 99 15.91 1.83 9.57
CA HIS A 99 15.31 0.56 9.92
C HIS A 99 13.91 0.78 10.51
N CYS A 100 12.88 0.31 9.81
CA CYS A 100 11.49 0.37 10.24
C CYS A 100 10.78 -0.98 10.00
N GLN A 101 9.49 -1.07 10.36
CA GLN A 101 8.68 -2.28 10.11
C GLN A 101 8.65 -2.69 8.63
N ALA A 102 8.67 -1.72 7.72
CA ALA A 102 8.61 -1.98 6.29
C ALA A 102 9.93 -2.51 5.72
N THR A 103 11.08 -1.97 6.16
CA THR A 103 12.40 -2.50 5.78
C THR A 103 12.65 -3.88 6.41
N ALA A 104 12.12 -4.12 7.61
CA ALA A 104 12.20 -5.41 8.30
C ALA A 104 11.17 -6.45 7.81
N MET A 105 10.30 -6.08 6.87
CA MET A 105 9.15 -6.89 6.46
C MET A 105 9.55 -8.29 6.03
N LYS A 106 10.63 -8.41 5.24
CA LYS A 106 11.14 -9.69 4.75
C LYS A 106 11.59 -10.62 5.89
N GLN A 107 12.20 -10.07 6.94
CA GLN A 107 12.69 -10.83 8.09
C GLN A 107 11.53 -11.26 9.01
N ALA A 108 10.52 -10.39 9.13
CA ALA A 108 9.36 -10.62 10.00
C ALA A 108 8.29 -11.57 9.42
N SER A 109 8.43 -12.02 8.17
CA SER A 109 7.37 -12.74 7.44
C SER A 109 7.90 -13.83 6.51
N ARG A 110 7.03 -14.76 6.13
CA ARG A 110 7.36 -15.89 5.24
C ARG A 110 6.72 -15.72 3.84
N PRO A 111 7.36 -16.16 2.75
CA PRO A 111 6.73 -16.12 1.43
C PRO A 111 5.40 -16.86 1.42
N LEU A 112 4.37 -16.27 0.81
CA LEU A 112 3.03 -16.86 0.69
C LEU A 112 2.73 -17.19 -0.78
N PRO A 113 2.76 -18.49 -1.16
CA PRO A 113 2.49 -18.90 -2.54
C PRO A 113 1.06 -18.55 -2.97
N ALA A 114 0.90 -18.06 -4.21
CA ALA A 114 -0.41 -17.64 -4.73
C ALA A 114 -1.44 -18.79 -4.80
N LEU A 115 -0.97 -20.03 -4.95
CA LEU A 115 -1.81 -21.25 -5.01
C LEU A 115 -2.17 -21.82 -3.64
N ARG A 116 -1.71 -21.22 -2.53
CA ARG A 116 -2.11 -21.66 -1.18
C ARG A 116 -3.54 -21.20 -0.91
N PHE A 117 -4.53 -22.02 -1.27
CA PHE A 117 -5.95 -21.65 -1.19
C PHE A 117 -6.43 -21.29 0.22
N GLY A 118 -5.80 -21.83 1.26
CA GLY A 118 -6.10 -21.48 2.66
C GLY A 118 -6.07 -19.97 2.94
N GLN A 119 -5.22 -19.21 2.23
CA GLN A 119 -5.17 -17.76 2.41
C GLN A 119 -6.49 -17.05 2.06
N TYR A 120 -7.19 -17.51 1.01
CA TYR A 120 -8.46 -16.91 0.57
C TYR A 120 -9.60 -17.27 1.52
N VAL A 121 -9.52 -18.42 2.18
CA VAL A 121 -10.42 -18.77 3.27
C VAL A 121 -10.17 -17.85 4.47
N THR A 122 -8.90 -17.61 4.82
CA THR A 122 -8.53 -16.67 5.89
C THR A 122 -8.97 -15.24 5.58
N ASP A 123 -8.88 -14.79 4.33
CA ASP A 123 -9.37 -13.47 3.88
C ASP A 123 -10.84 -13.23 4.23
N VAL A 124 -11.68 -14.23 3.98
CA VAL A 124 -13.11 -14.15 4.25
C VAL A 124 -13.41 -14.35 5.73
N LYS A 125 -12.77 -15.33 6.38
CA LYS A 125 -12.96 -15.61 7.82
C LYS A 125 -12.54 -14.43 8.71
N SER A 126 -11.46 -13.74 8.34
CA SER A 126 -10.98 -12.53 9.02
C SER A 126 -11.87 -11.30 8.78
N ARG A 127 -12.84 -11.40 7.86
CA ARG A 127 -13.70 -10.29 7.38
C ARG A 127 -12.92 -9.17 6.69
N ASN A 128 -11.64 -9.37 6.39
CA ASN A 128 -10.86 -8.45 5.57
C ASN A 128 -11.46 -8.28 4.17
N VAL A 129 -12.01 -9.37 3.61
CA VAL A 129 -12.55 -9.39 2.25
C VAL A 129 -13.95 -9.99 2.24
N LYS A 130 -14.89 -9.31 1.58
CA LYS A 130 -16.25 -9.85 1.35
C LYS A 130 -16.19 -11.01 0.34
N PRO A 131 -16.99 -12.08 0.49
CA PRO A 131 -16.98 -13.23 -0.42
C PRO A 131 -17.13 -12.85 -1.91
N LEU A 132 -18.01 -11.89 -2.21
CA LEU A 132 -18.24 -11.43 -3.59
C LEU A 132 -17.01 -10.71 -4.17
N THR A 133 -16.29 -9.94 -3.35
CA THR A 133 -15.04 -9.27 -3.75
C THR A 133 -13.95 -10.30 -4.04
N LEU A 134 -13.83 -11.32 -3.19
CA LEU A 134 -12.90 -12.43 -3.40
C LEU A 134 -13.21 -13.15 -4.73
N LEU A 135 -14.47 -13.51 -4.97
CA LEU A 135 -14.89 -14.17 -6.21
C LEU A 135 -14.53 -13.34 -7.44
N LYS A 136 -14.84 -12.03 -7.43
CA LYS A 136 -14.48 -11.12 -8.52
C LYS A 136 -12.96 -11.08 -8.78
N GLY A 137 -12.14 -10.94 -7.74
CA GLY A 137 -10.69 -10.91 -7.91
C GLY A 137 -10.09 -12.26 -8.33
N LEU A 138 -10.67 -13.39 -7.92
CA LEU A 138 -10.29 -14.71 -8.41
C LEU A 138 -10.62 -14.85 -9.91
N LEU A 139 -11.82 -14.44 -10.34
CA LEU A 139 -12.19 -14.44 -11.77
C LEU A 139 -11.24 -13.57 -12.61
N ILE A 140 -10.88 -12.38 -12.12
CA ILE A 140 -9.86 -11.52 -12.73
C ILE A 140 -8.51 -12.25 -12.82
N THR A 141 -8.10 -12.93 -11.74
CA THR A 141 -6.85 -13.69 -11.71
C THR A 141 -6.84 -14.81 -12.75
N PHE A 142 -7.90 -15.62 -12.80
CA PHE A 142 -8.05 -16.70 -13.78
C PHE A 142 -8.07 -16.16 -15.21
N PHE A 143 -8.80 -15.07 -15.46
CA PHE A 143 -8.81 -14.39 -16.74
C PHE A 143 -7.39 -13.93 -17.14
N ASN A 144 -6.64 -13.32 -16.24
CA ASN A 144 -5.28 -12.85 -16.51
C ASN A 144 -4.30 -14.00 -16.77
N ILE A 145 -4.42 -15.11 -16.04
CA ILE A 145 -3.63 -16.34 -16.28
C ILE A 145 -3.96 -16.90 -17.66
N PHE A 146 -5.25 -17.03 -17.98
CA PHE A 146 -5.70 -17.48 -19.29
C PHE A 146 -5.15 -16.59 -20.41
N GLN A 147 -5.23 -15.27 -20.27
CA GLN A 147 -4.70 -14.30 -21.24
C GLN A 147 -3.18 -14.42 -21.43
N TRP A 148 -2.44 -14.65 -20.34
CA TRP A 148 -1.00 -14.86 -20.42
C TRP A 148 -0.64 -16.18 -21.12
N GLN A 149 -1.36 -17.26 -20.81
CA GLN A 149 -1.15 -18.56 -21.46
C GLN A 149 -1.56 -18.53 -22.93
N SER A 150 -2.70 -17.90 -23.26
CA SER A 150 -3.20 -17.78 -24.64
C SER A 150 -2.23 -17.02 -25.52
N ARG A 151 -1.64 -15.91 -25.02
CA ARG A 151 -0.56 -15.19 -25.72
C ARG A 151 0.67 -16.04 -26.02
N LYS A 152 1.01 -16.96 -25.11
CA LYS A 152 2.19 -17.82 -25.27
C LYS A 152 1.95 -19.03 -26.16
N ARG A 153 0.73 -19.56 -26.20
CA ARG A 153 0.44 -20.89 -26.78
C ARG A 153 -0.57 -20.92 -27.91
N LEU A 154 -1.39 -19.87 -28.10
CA LEU A 154 -2.48 -19.89 -29.08
C LEU A 154 -2.24 -18.94 -30.26
N PRO A 155 -2.75 -19.25 -31.47
CA PRO A 155 -2.72 -18.34 -32.61
C PRO A 155 -3.46 -17.03 -32.30
N ARG A 156 -2.98 -15.90 -32.85
CA ARG A 156 -3.52 -14.55 -32.61
C ARG A 156 -5.05 -14.42 -32.77
N LYS A 157 -5.67 -15.26 -33.60
CA LYS A 157 -7.12 -15.25 -33.86
C LYS A 157 -7.99 -15.70 -32.67
N ILE A 158 -7.43 -16.44 -31.70
CA ILE A 158 -8.16 -16.98 -30.53
C ILE A 158 -7.82 -16.20 -29.24
N VAL A 159 -6.86 -15.27 -29.32
CA VAL A 159 -6.43 -14.47 -28.19
C VAL A 159 -7.46 -13.35 -27.94
N LEU A 160 -8.25 -13.51 -26.88
CA LEU A 160 -9.24 -12.51 -26.46
C LEU A 160 -8.56 -11.16 -26.16
N PHE A 161 -9.19 -10.05 -26.54
CA PHE A 161 -8.72 -8.68 -26.26
C PHE A 161 -7.23 -8.42 -26.58
N GLY A 162 -6.65 -9.09 -27.59
CA GLY A 162 -5.23 -8.99 -27.92
C GLY A 162 -4.29 -9.43 -26.79
N GLY A 163 -4.80 -10.21 -25.83
CA GLY A 163 -4.08 -10.78 -24.70
C GLY A 163 -3.78 -9.77 -23.60
N ARG A 164 -4.46 -8.62 -23.58
CA ARG A 164 -4.35 -7.65 -22.49
C ARG A 164 -4.91 -8.28 -21.21
N THR A 165 -4.30 -7.94 -20.08
CA THR A 165 -4.77 -8.35 -18.75
C THR A 165 -5.67 -7.26 -18.15
N TYR A 166 -6.68 -7.69 -17.39
CA TYR A 166 -7.52 -6.81 -16.59
C TYR A 166 -6.69 -6.20 -15.44
N PRO A 167 -6.85 -4.91 -15.07
CA PRO A 167 -7.93 -3.96 -15.42
C PRO A 167 -7.76 -3.15 -16.73
N PHE A 168 -7.04 -3.71 -17.72
CA PHE A 168 -6.90 -3.17 -19.07
C PHE A 168 -6.47 -1.69 -19.08
N TYR A 169 -5.26 -1.44 -18.59
CA TYR A 169 -4.68 -0.11 -18.61
C TYR A 169 -3.24 -0.22 -19.09
N LYS A 170 -2.83 0.73 -19.92
CA LYS A 170 -1.47 0.86 -20.40
C LYS A 170 -1.23 2.31 -20.74
N GLY A 171 -0.06 2.82 -20.35
CA GLY A 171 0.39 4.14 -20.76
C GLY A 171 0.52 4.25 -22.27
N THR A 172 0.14 5.41 -22.78
CA THR A 172 0.12 5.75 -24.20
C THR A 172 1.01 6.96 -24.52
N GLY A 173 1.60 7.57 -23.50
CA GLY A 173 2.48 8.72 -23.62
C GLY A 173 3.96 8.36 -23.51
N THR A 174 4.77 9.41 -23.30
CA THR A 174 6.23 9.29 -23.16
C THR A 174 6.69 8.95 -21.74
N GLY A 175 5.84 9.19 -20.73
CA GLY A 175 6.21 9.09 -19.31
C GLY A 175 7.18 10.17 -18.82
N LYS A 176 7.43 11.21 -19.63
CA LYS A 176 8.18 12.38 -19.16
C LYS A 176 7.42 13.02 -18.00
N ARG A 177 8.17 13.49 -17.00
CA ARG A 177 7.60 14.22 -15.87
C ARG A 177 6.89 15.46 -16.41
N VAL A 178 5.61 15.59 -16.08
CA VAL A 178 4.82 16.78 -16.38
C VAL A 178 5.03 17.76 -15.23
N PRO A 179 5.18 19.08 -15.49
CA PRO A 179 5.29 20.07 -14.42
C PRO A 179 4.17 19.96 -13.39
N ALA A 180 4.52 20.26 -12.14
CA ALA A 180 3.59 20.27 -11.01
C ALA A 180 2.44 21.27 -11.26
N GLY A 181 1.28 20.98 -10.66
CA GLY A 181 0.12 21.87 -10.71
C GLY A 181 0.16 22.85 -9.55
N GLU A 182 -0.83 23.74 -9.45
CA GLU A 182 -1.00 24.64 -8.29
C GLU A 182 -1.87 24.00 -7.19
N VAL A 183 -1.67 22.71 -6.93
CA VAL A 183 -2.46 21.96 -5.94
C VAL A 183 -1.76 22.02 -4.58
N GLN A 184 -2.50 22.38 -3.53
CA GLN A 184 -2.01 22.47 -2.16
C GLN A 184 -2.76 21.52 -1.22
N PRO A 185 -2.17 21.13 -0.07
CA PRO A 185 -2.91 20.47 0.99
C PRO A 185 -4.17 21.25 1.38
N GLY A 186 -5.28 20.54 1.58
CA GLY A 186 -6.60 21.11 1.85
C GLY A 186 -7.44 21.37 0.60
N ASP A 187 -6.85 21.43 -0.60
CA ASP A 187 -7.60 21.65 -1.84
C ASP A 187 -8.52 20.46 -2.16
N LEU A 188 -9.74 20.76 -2.62
CA LEU A 188 -10.61 19.77 -3.24
C LEU A 188 -10.15 19.53 -4.68
N VAL A 189 -9.92 18.27 -5.03
CA VAL A 189 -9.44 17.86 -6.35
C VAL A 189 -10.28 16.74 -6.91
N GLU A 190 -10.41 16.71 -8.23
CA GLU A 190 -10.86 15.55 -8.98
C GLU A 190 -9.66 14.82 -9.56
N VAL A 191 -9.59 13.51 -9.35
CA VAL A 191 -8.60 12.66 -10.02
C VAL A 191 -8.95 12.61 -11.50
N ARG A 192 -8.01 12.96 -12.37
CA ARG A 192 -8.23 12.96 -13.82
C ARG A 192 -8.76 11.62 -14.33
N SER A 193 -9.43 11.66 -15.47
CA SER A 193 -9.98 10.45 -16.08
C SER A 193 -8.88 9.44 -16.40
N LYS A 194 -9.25 8.15 -16.45
CA LYS A 194 -8.33 7.07 -16.86
C LYS A 194 -7.60 7.41 -18.16
N ARG A 195 -8.31 7.95 -19.16
CA ARG A 195 -7.73 8.27 -20.48
C ARG A 195 -6.66 9.35 -20.40
N GLU A 196 -6.93 10.41 -19.65
CA GLU A 196 -5.95 11.50 -19.45
C GLU A 196 -4.74 11.01 -18.67
N ILE A 197 -4.92 10.25 -17.60
CA ILE A 197 -3.78 9.71 -16.86
C ILE A 197 -2.94 8.79 -17.76
N MET A 198 -3.57 7.88 -18.50
CA MET A 198 -2.84 6.97 -19.41
C MET A 198 -2.05 7.72 -20.50
N SER A 199 -2.44 8.93 -20.92
CA SER A 199 -1.66 9.72 -21.90
C SER A 199 -0.40 10.34 -21.29
N THR A 200 -0.29 10.41 -19.96
CA THR A 200 0.92 10.87 -19.26
C THR A 200 1.93 9.76 -18.97
N LEU A 201 1.53 8.49 -19.06
CA LEU A 201 2.33 7.34 -18.66
C LEU A 201 3.08 6.73 -19.86
N ASN A 202 4.31 6.25 -19.62
CA ASN A 202 5.03 5.41 -20.59
C ASN A 202 4.44 3.98 -20.67
N PRO A 203 4.91 3.12 -21.60
CA PRO A 203 4.43 1.74 -21.73
C PRO A 203 4.55 0.87 -20.48
N ASP A 204 5.39 1.25 -19.50
CA ASP A 204 5.57 0.59 -18.20
C ASP A 204 4.67 1.20 -17.11
N ASN A 205 3.69 2.02 -17.50
CA ASN A 205 2.77 2.75 -16.62
C ASN A 205 3.45 3.73 -15.67
N ARG A 206 4.58 4.33 -16.07
CA ARG A 206 5.32 5.28 -15.24
C ARG A 206 5.25 6.70 -15.78
N ASN A 207 5.21 7.67 -14.85
CA ASN A 207 5.45 9.09 -15.12
C ASN A 207 6.59 9.61 -14.22
N GLY A 208 7.67 10.11 -14.84
CA GLY A 208 8.83 10.62 -14.12
C GLY A 208 9.42 9.61 -13.13
N GLY A 209 9.38 8.31 -13.48
CA GLY A 209 9.81 7.19 -12.66
C GLY A 209 8.75 6.60 -11.72
N MET A 210 7.66 7.33 -11.42
CA MET A 210 6.61 6.87 -10.50
C MET A 210 5.59 6.01 -11.23
N LEU A 211 5.32 4.82 -10.68
CA LEU A 211 4.34 3.88 -11.21
C LEU A 211 2.92 4.35 -10.89
N PHE A 212 2.05 4.33 -11.89
CA PHE A 212 0.61 4.35 -11.70
C PHE A 212 0.11 2.90 -11.58
N ASP A 213 -0.32 2.52 -10.38
CA ASP A 213 -0.72 1.15 -10.07
C ASP A 213 -2.20 0.88 -10.43
N GLY A 214 -2.55 -0.39 -10.63
CA GLY A 214 -3.93 -0.79 -10.94
C GLY A 214 -4.93 -0.43 -9.84
N GLU A 215 -4.48 -0.39 -8.58
CA GLU A 215 -5.28 0.05 -7.43
C GLU A 215 -5.67 1.52 -7.47
N MET A 216 -5.01 2.33 -8.30
CA MET A 216 -5.34 3.75 -8.46
C MET A 216 -6.51 3.97 -9.43
N LEU A 217 -6.80 2.99 -10.30
CA LEU A 217 -7.86 3.10 -11.32
C LEU A 217 -9.27 3.33 -10.78
N PRO A 218 -9.72 2.69 -9.67
CA PRO A 218 -11.06 2.92 -9.14
C PRO A 218 -11.31 4.38 -8.77
N PHE A 219 -10.27 5.13 -8.44
CA PHE A 219 -10.35 6.53 -8.02
C PHE A 219 -10.34 7.52 -9.20
N CYS A 220 -10.08 7.09 -10.44
CA CYS A 220 -10.15 7.99 -11.59
C CYS A 220 -11.55 8.60 -11.75
N GLY A 221 -11.63 9.92 -11.88
CA GLY A 221 -12.88 10.69 -11.94
C GLY A 221 -13.57 10.89 -10.59
N GLN A 222 -12.99 10.42 -9.49
CA GLN A 222 -13.51 10.69 -8.14
C GLN A 222 -12.91 11.97 -7.59
N ARG A 223 -13.67 12.63 -6.72
CA ARG A 223 -13.19 13.77 -5.95
C ARG A 223 -12.66 13.33 -4.61
N ALA A 224 -11.57 13.95 -4.19
CA ALA A 224 -10.98 13.77 -2.88
C ALA A 224 -10.29 15.08 -2.46
N ARG A 225 -10.04 15.22 -1.17
CA ARG A 225 -9.26 16.35 -0.66
C ARG A 225 -7.79 15.96 -0.58
N VAL A 226 -6.91 16.91 -0.85
CA VAL A 226 -5.47 16.68 -0.71
C VAL A 226 -5.10 16.71 0.77
N GLU A 227 -4.62 15.59 1.29
CA GLU A 227 -4.23 15.48 2.70
C GLU A 227 -2.90 16.20 2.93
N ARG A 228 -1.86 15.82 2.17
CA ARG A 228 -0.50 16.36 2.33
C ARG A 228 0.36 16.17 1.09
N LYS A 229 1.40 17.00 0.99
CA LYS A 229 2.53 16.78 0.06
C LYS A 229 3.54 15.82 0.68
N ILE A 230 4.19 15.03 -0.17
CA ILE A 230 5.30 14.17 0.23
C ILE A 230 6.54 14.46 -0.63
N ASP A 231 7.67 14.67 0.04
CA ASP A 231 8.97 14.96 -0.55
C ASP A 231 10.02 13.91 -0.20
N LYS A 232 9.76 13.04 0.79
CA LYS A 232 10.70 11.98 1.15
C LYS A 232 10.07 10.75 1.78
N ILE A 233 10.60 9.59 1.41
CA ILE A 233 10.24 8.29 1.97
C ILE A 233 11.49 7.40 2.07
N ILE A 234 11.44 6.38 2.91
CA ILE A 234 12.48 5.34 2.93
C ILE A 234 12.21 4.33 1.81
N ASP A 235 13.22 4.03 0.98
CA ASP A 235 13.19 2.90 0.07
C ASP A 235 13.34 1.61 0.87
N GLU A 236 12.26 0.84 0.94
CA GLU A 236 12.19 -0.36 1.80
C GLU A 236 13.29 -1.41 1.51
N PRO A 237 13.73 -1.66 0.25
CA PRO A 237 14.83 -2.58 -0.02
C PRO A 237 16.20 -2.11 0.48
N THR A 238 16.50 -0.81 0.38
CA THR A 238 17.84 -0.28 0.68
C THR A 238 17.94 0.37 2.05
N GLY A 239 16.82 0.72 2.68
CA GLY A 239 16.77 1.52 3.90
C GLY A 239 17.16 2.98 3.70
N LYS A 240 17.48 3.41 2.48
CA LYS A 240 17.92 4.78 2.20
C LYS A 240 16.74 5.73 1.99
N MET A 241 16.92 7.00 2.35
CA MET A 241 15.93 8.03 2.06
C MET A 241 15.89 8.34 0.55
N LEU A 242 14.71 8.22 -0.05
CA LEU A 242 14.41 8.71 -1.39
C LEU A 242 13.80 10.09 -1.32
N LYS A 243 14.23 10.96 -2.24
CA LYS A 243 13.56 12.24 -2.50
C LYS A 243 12.50 12.04 -3.58
N LEU A 244 11.30 12.51 -3.28
CA LEU A 244 10.16 12.57 -4.17
C LEU A 244 9.94 14.02 -4.59
N HIS A 245 9.24 14.19 -5.70
CA HIS A 245 8.88 15.50 -6.24
C HIS A 245 7.44 15.42 -6.73
N ASP A 246 6.65 16.47 -6.56
CA ASP A 246 5.29 16.57 -7.12
C ASP A 246 4.39 15.38 -6.71
N CYS A 247 4.59 14.86 -5.50
CA CYS A 247 3.86 13.71 -4.96
C CYS A 247 2.91 14.16 -3.84
N LEU A 248 1.68 13.68 -3.91
CA LEU A 248 0.60 14.00 -2.99
C LEU A 248 -0.04 12.74 -2.44
N VAL A 249 -0.66 12.87 -1.26
CA VAL A 249 -1.59 11.89 -0.69
C VAL A 249 -2.96 12.53 -0.61
N LEU A 250 -4.00 11.75 -0.92
CA LEU A 250 -5.39 12.17 -0.85
C LEU A 250 -6.06 11.57 0.39
N GLU A 251 -6.97 12.32 1.00
CA GLU A 251 -7.75 11.88 2.16
C GLU A 251 -8.64 10.68 1.81
N ASP A 252 -8.70 9.70 2.70
CA ASP A 252 -9.50 8.46 2.58
C ASP A 252 -9.27 7.61 1.31
N VAL A 253 -8.23 7.92 0.54
CA VAL A 253 -7.83 7.12 -0.63
C VAL A 253 -6.77 6.12 -0.21
N ILE A 254 -7.19 4.87 -0.01
CA ILE A 254 -6.32 3.76 0.37
C ILE A 254 -6.32 2.66 -0.69
N CYS A 255 -5.16 1.99 -0.82
CA CYS A 255 -5.05 0.75 -1.59
C CYS A 255 -5.98 -0.32 -1.01
N GLN A 256 -6.86 -0.88 -1.85
CA GLN A 256 -7.83 -1.92 -1.47
C GLN A 256 -7.23 -3.32 -1.56
N GLY A 257 -6.08 -3.45 -2.23
CA GLY A 257 -5.34 -4.69 -2.39
C GLY A 257 -5.95 -5.68 -3.40
N THR A 258 -6.99 -5.30 -4.14
CA THR A 258 -7.73 -6.17 -5.08
C THR A 258 -6.81 -6.81 -6.13
N TYR A 259 -5.88 -6.03 -6.69
CA TYR A 259 -4.86 -6.42 -7.67
C TYR A 259 -3.54 -6.86 -7.00
N HIS A 260 -3.44 -6.78 -5.68
CA HIS A 260 -2.29 -7.23 -4.88
C HIS A 260 -2.64 -8.42 -3.98
N ARG A 261 -3.44 -9.36 -4.51
CA ARG A 261 -3.91 -10.57 -3.81
C ARG A 261 -4.55 -10.29 -2.44
N PHE A 262 -5.37 -9.25 -2.39
CA PHE A 262 -6.12 -8.81 -1.22
C PHE A 262 -5.25 -8.49 -0.01
N CYS A 263 -4.10 -7.85 -0.25
CA CYS A 263 -3.25 -7.33 0.81
C CYS A 263 -4.02 -6.31 1.68
N PRO A 264 -4.16 -6.54 2.99
CA PRO A 264 -4.92 -5.69 3.91
C PRO A 264 -4.12 -4.47 4.43
N ARG A 265 -2.92 -4.20 3.91
CA ARG A 265 -1.98 -3.18 4.43
C ARG A 265 -2.51 -1.75 4.33
N GLY A 266 -3.52 -1.48 3.50
CA GLY A 266 -4.13 -0.14 3.38
C GLY A 266 -3.12 0.96 3.09
N GLY A 267 -2.16 0.69 2.20
CA GLY A 267 -1.12 1.65 1.81
C GLY A 267 -1.73 2.88 1.14
N LEU A 268 -1.10 4.04 1.35
CA LEU A 268 -1.53 5.31 0.73
C LEU A 268 -0.96 5.39 -0.69
N PRO A 269 -1.79 5.45 -1.74
CA PRO A 269 -1.30 5.69 -3.09
C PRO A 269 -0.71 7.10 -3.19
N TYR A 270 0.41 7.22 -3.90
CA TYR A 270 1.02 8.52 -4.19
C TYR A 270 0.56 9.03 -5.55
N TRP A 271 0.11 10.27 -5.57
CA TRP A 271 -0.46 10.91 -6.75
C TRP A 271 0.49 11.97 -7.30
N ARG A 272 0.68 12.02 -8.63
CA ARG A 272 1.29 13.19 -9.24
C ARG A 272 0.31 14.34 -9.18
N GLU A 273 0.81 15.54 -8.93
CA GLU A 273 -0.02 16.74 -9.05
C GLU A 273 -0.66 16.85 -10.45
N ALA A 274 0.06 16.48 -11.50
CA ALA A 274 -0.45 16.47 -12.88
C ALA A 274 -1.64 15.51 -13.12
N TRP A 275 -1.87 14.53 -12.24
CA TRP A 275 -3.01 13.61 -12.32
C TRP A 275 -4.26 14.12 -11.60
N LEU A 276 -4.16 15.29 -10.97
CA LEU A 276 -5.24 15.90 -10.21
C LEU A 276 -5.66 17.20 -10.90
N GLN A 277 -6.93 17.51 -10.77
CA GLN A 277 -7.51 18.77 -11.22
C GLN A 277 -8.18 19.43 -10.03
N LYS A 278 -7.76 20.64 -9.68
CA LYS A 278 -8.43 21.43 -8.65
C LYS A 278 -9.87 21.72 -9.09
N VAL A 279 -10.81 21.56 -8.16
CA VAL A 279 -12.24 21.82 -8.38
C VAL A 279 -12.76 22.70 -7.25
N ASP A 280 -13.73 23.55 -7.56
CA ASP A 280 -14.39 24.37 -6.56
C ASP A 280 -15.37 23.53 -5.73
N GLU A 281 -15.52 23.84 -4.44
CA GLU A 281 -16.40 23.09 -3.53
C GLU A 281 -17.90 23.18 -3.91
N ALA A 282 -18.27 24.11 -4.79
CA ALA A 282 -19.66 24.45 -5.10
C ALA A 282 -20.26 23.75 -6.34
N SER A 283 -19.59 22.76 -6.95
CA SER A 283 -20.02 22.14 -8.23
C SER A 283 -20.58 20.73 -8.12
#